data_AF-A0A849E7T9-F1
#
_entry.id   AF-A0A849E7T9-F1
#
_cell.length_a   1.000
_cell.length_b   1.000
_cell.length_c   1.000
_cell.angle_alpha   90.00
_cell.angle_beta   90.00
_cell.angle_gamma   90.00
#
_symmetry.space_group_name_H-M   'P 1'
#
loop_
_entity.id
_entity.type
_entity.pdbx_description
1 polymer ?
#
loop_
_entity_poly.entity_id
_entity_poly.type
_entity_poly.pdbx_seq_one_letter_code
_entity_poly.pdbx_strand_id
1 'polypeptide(L)'
;MNSITALWILRCVRLWSYLTYPVQTIRFRRSLGFWPEPAWPTRLNDKFHWRKIFDRNPLFIECSDKLAAKEFVRRINPEIEIPKVL
;
A
#
# COMPACT_ATOMS: atom_id res chain seq x y z
N MET A 1 0.92 -27.99 3.19
CA MET A 1 1.84 -27.11 3.96
C MET A 1 1.37 -27.13 5.41
N ASN A 2 2.23 -27.48 6.37
CA ASN A 2 1.81 -27.63 7.78
C ASN A 2 1.41 -26.27 8.36
N SER A 3 0.33 -26.21 9.15
CA SER A 3 -0.17 -24.95 9.75
C SER A 3 0.93 -24.21 10.53
N ILE A 4 1.76 -24.96 11.25
CA ILE A 4 2.89 -24.44 12.02
C ILE A 4 3.94 -23.77 11.12
N THR A 5 4.27 -24.39 9.98
CA THR A 5 5.25 -23.82 9.03
C THR A 5 4.77 -22.50 8.44
N ALA A 6 3.47 -22.38 8.13
CA ALA A 6 2.91 -21.14 7.61
C ALA A 6 2.98 -20.01 8.65
N LEU A 7 2.68 -20.30 9.92
CA LEU A 7 2.78 -19.33 11.01
C LEU A 7 4.21 -18.81 11.19
N TRP A 8 5.21 -19.69 11.11
CA TRP A 8 6.61 -19.27 11.18
C TRP A 8 7.01 -18.36 10.03
N ILE A 9 6.62 -18.71 8.80
CA ILE A 9 6.87 -17.87 7.62
C ILE A 9 6.28 -16.48 7.83
N LEU A 10 5.00 -16.39 8.24
CA LEU A 10 4.34 -15.10 8.48
C LEU A 10 5.05 -14.28 9.56
N ARG A 11 5.48 -14.91 10.67
CA ARG A 11 6.22 -14.24 11.74
C ARG A 11 7.58 -13.72 11.27
N CYS A 12 8.32 -14.53 10.51
CA CYS A 12 9.61 -14.15 9.96
C CYS A 12 9.48 -12.97 8.99
N VAL A 13 8.51 -13.02 8.06
CA VAL A 13 8.26 -11.94 7.11
C VAL A 13 7.84 -10.65 7.83
N ARG A 14 7.00 -10.77 8.86
CA ARG A 14 6.58 -9.61 9.68
C ARG A 14 7.78 -8.97 10.38
N LEU A 15 8.60 -9.76 11.05
CA LEU A 15 9.79 -9.27 11.75
C LEU A 15 10.76 -8.61 10.77
N TRP A 16 11.05 -9.27 9.64
CA TRP A 16 11.88 -8.72 8.59
C TRP A 16 11.34 -7.39 8.09
N SER A 17 10.03 -7.28 7.83
CA SER A 17 9.39 -6.03 7.39
C SER A 17 9.57 -4.89 8.38
N TYR A 18 9.43 -5.16 9.68
CA TYR A 18 9.63 -4.13 10.71
C TYR A 18 11.08 -3.65 10.79
N LEU A 19 12.05 -4.55 10.61
CA LEU A 19 13.47 -4.23 10.63
C LEU A 19 13.91 -3.49 9.36
N THR A 20 13.38 -3.85 8.20
CA THR A 20 13.70 -3.21 6.91
C THR A 20 13.02 -1.85 6.76
N TYR A 21 11.80 -1.68 7.29
CA TYR A 21 10.99 -0.47 7.13
C TYR A 21 10.58 0.16 8.49
N PRO A 22 11.54 0.52 9.37
CA PRO A 22 11.24 0.97 10.72
C PRO A 22 10.48 2.29 10.74
N VAL A 23 10.83 3.23 9.84
CA VAL A 23 10.18 4.54 9.76
C VAL A 23 8.71 4.41 9.37
N GLN A 24 8.41 3.62 8.34
CA GLN A 24 7.04 3.40 7.86
C GLN A 24 6.21 2.67 8.93
N THR A 25 6.80 1.67 9.58
CA THR A 25 6.15 0.88 10.65
C THR A 25 5.81 1.77 11.85
N ILE A 26 6.75 2.59 12.32
CA ILE A 26 6.52 3.51 13.45
C ILE A 26 5.46 4.56 13.11
N ARG A 27 5.52 5.14 11.90
CA ARG A 27 4.50 6.11 11.45
C ARG A 27 3.11 5.48 11.40
N PHE A 28 2.99 4.27 10.86
CA PHE A 28 1.74 3.53 10.85
C PHE A 28 1.17 3.36 12.26
N ARG A 29 1.99 2.88 13.20
CA ARG A 29 1.57 2.68 14.59
C ARG A 29 1.14 3.98 15.25
N ARG A 30 1.88 5.07 15.03
CA ARG A 30 1.55 6.39 15.60
C ARG A 30 0.23 6.93 15.06
N SER A 31 -0.06 6.74 13.78
CA SER A 31 -1.28 7.24 13.15
C SER A 31 -2.52 6.39 13.44
N LEU A 32 -2.37 5.07 13.57
CA LEU A 32 -3.51 4.15 13.65
C LEU A 32 -3.67 3.44 15.00
N GLY A 33 -2.68 3.55 15.90
CA GLY A 33 -2.72 2.98 17.25
C GLY A 33 -2.38 1.49 17.36
N PHE A 34 -2.17 0.79 16.24
CA PHE A 34 -1.81 -0.63 16.21
C PHE A 34 -0.64 -0.93 15.27
N TRP A 35 -0.02 -2.09 15.42
CA TRP A 35 1.09 -2.52 14.55
C TRP A 35 0.58 -3.04 13.20
N PRO A 36 1.23 -2.71 12.08
CA PRO A 36 0.78 -3.16 10.76
C PRO A 36 0.97 -4.67 10.60
N GLU A 37 0.14 -5.32 9.78
CA GLU A 37 0.30 -6.72 9.39
C GLU A 37 0.79 -6.84 7.93
N PRO A 38 2.09 -6.66 7.65
CA PRO A 38 2.61 -6.69 6.28
C PRO A 38 2.70 -8.11 5.70
N ALA A 39 2.84 -9.16 6.52
CA ALA A 39 2.95 -10.53 6.04
C ALA A 39 1.59 -11.12 5.61
N TRP A 40 0.49 -10.62 6.19
CA TRP A 40 -0.86 -11.06 5.91
C TRP A 40 -1.87 -9.90 6.02
N PRO A 41 -1.87 -8.96 5.06
CA PRO A 41 -2.63 -7.72 5.16
C PRO A 41 -4.14 -7.98 5.02
N THR A 42 -4.82 -8.03 6.17
CA THR A 42 -6.28 -8.25 6.23
C THR A 42 -7.06 -6.94 6.25
N ARG A 43 -6.56 -5.92 6.95
CA ARG A 43 -7.20 -4.60 7.04
C ARG A 43 -6.85 -3.75 5.83
N LEU A 44 -7.74 -2.82 5.50
CA LEU A 44 -7.50 -1.86 4.42
C LEU A 44 -6.20 -1.07 4.64
N ASN A 45 -5.96 -0.62 5.87
CA ASN A 45 -4.73 0.09 6.24
C ASN A 45 -3.48 -0.77 6.07
N ASP A 46 -3.54 -2.07 6.41
CA ASP A 46 -2.42 -2.99 6.21
C ASP A 46 -2.11 -3.15 4.72
N LYS A 47 -3.14 -3.20 3.86
CA LYS A 47 -2.97 -3.26 2.40
C LYS A 47 -2.32 -1.98 1.84
N PHE A 48 -2.74 -0.81 2.31
CA PHE A 48 -2.09 0.46 1.93
C PHE A 48 -0.65 0.54 2.44
N HIS A 49 -0.40 0.07 3.66
CA HIS A 49 0.94 -0.01 4.21
C HIS A 49 1.84 -0.96 3.42
N TRP A 50 1.31 -2.13 3.05
CA TRP A 50 1.98 -3.10 2.19
C TRP A 50 2.40 -2.46 0.86
N ARG A 51 1.48 -1.74 0.22
CA ARG A 51 1.80 -1.00 -1.01
C ARG A 51 2.95 -0.01 -0.78
N LYS A 52 2.93 0.73 0.33
CA LYS A 52 4.00 1.70 0.64
C LYS A 52 5.40 1.10 0.77
N ILE A 53 5.51 -0.13 1.29
CA ILE A 53 6.83 -0.75 1.57
C ILE A 53 7.30 -1.71 0.48
N PHE A 54 6.38 -2.40 -0.20
CA PHE A 54 6.70 -3.39 -1.23
C PHE A 54 6.32 -2.96 -2.65
N ASP A 55 5.20 -2.27 -2.83
CA ASP A 55 4.66 -1.92 -4.15
C ASP A 55 4.91 -0.45 -4.49
N ARG A 56 6.06 -0.20 -5.11
CA ARG A 56 6.48 1.16 -5.51
C ARG A 56 5.90 1.59 -6.86
N ASN A 57 4.67 1.18 -7.17
CA ASN A 57 4.03 1.62 -8.40
C ASN A 57 3.75 3.15 -8.37
N PRO A 58 4.34 3.93 -9.29
CA PRO A 58 4.16 5.38 -9.33
C PRO A 58 2.70 5.80 -9.56
N LEU A 59 1.89 4.93 -10.18
CA LEU A 59 0.47 5.19 -10.41
C LEU A 59 -0.32 5.37 -9.12
N PHE A 60 0.13 4.83 -7.97
CA PHE A 60 -0.56 5.12 -6.71
C PHE A 60 -0.47 6.59 -6.32
N ILE A 61 0.65 7.25 -6.63
CA ILE A 61 0.82 8.68 -6.36
C ILE A 61 -0.01 9.47 -7.35
N GLU A 62 0.16 9.20 -8.65
CA GLU A 62 -0.53 9.92 -9.73
C GLU A 62 -2.05 9.78 -9.65
N CYS A 63 -2.56 8.56 -9.43
CA CYS A 63 -4.00 8.32 -9.36
C CYS A 63 -4.64 8.73 -8.03
N SER A 64 -3.85 9.02 -6.98
CA SER A 64 -4.40 9.59 -5.73
C SER A 64 -4.71 11.08 -5.87
N ASP A 65 -4.04 11.77 -6.79
CA ASP A 65 -4.37 13.15 -7.13
C ASP A 65 -5.47 13.18 -8.20
N LYS A 66 -6.59 13.85 -7.91
CA LYS A 66 -7.76 13.85 -8.80
C LYS A 66 -7.48 14.50 -10.16
N LEU A 67 -6.62 15.52 -10.21
CA LEU A 67 -6.28 16.21 -11.46
C LEU A 67 -5.29 15.39 -12.27
N ALA A 68 -4.25 14.86 -11.63
CA ALA A 68 -3.25 14.02 -12.27
C ALA A 68 -3.86 12.69 -12.74
N ALA A 69 -4.80 12.09 -12.00
CA ALA A 69 -5.54 10.92 -12.45
C ALA A 69 -6.32 11.17 -13.75
N LYS A 70 -6.96 12.35 -13.86
CA LYS A 70 -7.65 12.76 -15.09
C LYS A 70 -6.68 12.95 -16.25
N GLU A 71 -5.53 13.57 -16.00
CA GLU A 71 -4.50 13.73 -17.02
C GLU A 71 -3.91 12.38 -17.46
N PHE A 72 -3.67 11.47 -16.51
CA PHE A 72 -3.27 10.10 -16.79
C PHE A 72 -4.28 9.40 -17.72
N VAL A 73 -5.57 9.48 -17.41
CA VAL A 73 -6.65 8.92 -18.22
C VAL A 73 -6.69 9.54 -19.62
N ARG A 74 -6.56 10.87 -19.74
CA ARG A 74 -6.52 11.57 -21.04
C ARG A 74 -5.35 11.11 -21.91
N ARG A 75 -4.18 10.88 -21.29
CA ARG A 75 -2.98 10.44 -22.01
C ARG A 75 -3.10 9.01 -22.54
N ILE A 76 -3.75 8.11 -21.81
CA ILE A 76 -3.93 6.71 -22.24
C ILE A 76 -5.13 6.53 -23.19
N ASN A 77 -6.14 7.40 -23.08
CA ASN A 77 -7.32 7.39 -23.93
C ASN A 77 -7.76 8.84 -24.21
N PRO A 78 -7.26 9.46 -25.28
CA PRO A 78 -7.58 10.85 -25.61
C PRO A 78 -9.05 11.10 -25.94
N GLU A 79 -9.79 10.05 -26.36
CA GLU A 79 -11.18 10.15 -26.77
C GLU A 79 -12.17 10.10 -25.59
N ILE A 80 -11.68 9.77 -24.38
CA ILE A 80 -12.55 9.67 -23.22
C ILE A 80 -13.03 11.05 -22.76
N GLU A 81 -14.34 11.22 -22.64
CA GLU A 81 -14.90 12.43 -22.08
C GLU A 81 -14.64 12.49 -20.57
N ILE A 82 -13.87 13.50 -20.14
CA ILE A 82 -13.52 13.71 -18.74
C ILE A 82 -14.38 14.84 -18.17
N PRO A 83 -15.11 14.62 -17.04
CA PRO A 83 -15.93 15.67 -16.45
C PRO A 83 -15.10 16.87 -16.02
N LYS A 84 -15.64 18.09 -16.11
CA LYS A 84 -15.01 19.27 -15.53
C LYS A 84 -14.92 19.14 -14.00
N VAL A 85 -13.85 19.67 -13.42
CA VAL A 85 -13.68 19.72 -11.96
C VAL A 85 -14.44 20.97 -11.47
N LEU A 86 -15.16 20.84 -10.36
CA LEU A 86 -15.87 21.95 -9.70
C LEU A 86 -14.89 22.93 -9.04
#